data_AF-D5K847-F1
#
_entry.id   AF-D5K847-F1
#
_cell.length_a   1.000
_cell.length_b   1.000
_cell.length_c   1.000
_cell.angle_alpha   90.00
_cell.angle_beta   90.00
_cell.angle_gamma   90.00
#
_symmetry.space_group_name_H-M   'P 1'
#
loop_
_entity.id
_entity.type
_entity.pdbx_description
1 polymer ?
#
loop_
_entity_poly.entity_id
_entity_poly.type
_entity_poly.pdbx_seq_one_letter_code
_entity_poly.pdbx_strand_id
1 'polypeptide(L)'
;LEWICKNAVGTYNLSGLINFTGGDLDVNMQKATLRLGQFNGNSFTSFKDSADRTTRVNFDAKNILIDNFVEINNRVGSGAGRKASSTVLTLKSSEKITSRENAEISLYDGATLNLVSSSN
;
A
#
# COMPACT_ATOMS: atom_id res chain seq x y z
N LEU A 1 1.16 -6.11 -11.98
CA LEU A 1 1.49 -4.97 -12.87
C LEU A 1 2.76 -4.33 -12.33
N GLU A 2 3.77 -4.09 -13.17
CA GLU A 2 4.99 -3.37 -12.76
C GLU A 2 4.95 -1.96 -13.36
N TRP A 3 5.01 -0.93 -12.52
CA TRP A 3 5.08 0.46 -12.97
C TRP A 3 6.44 1.04 -12.65
N ILE A 4 7.23 1.27 -13.70
CA ILE A 4 8.61 1.74 -13.58
C ILE A 4 8.65 3.24 -13.84
N CYS A 5 8.75 4.02 -12.77
CA CYS A 5 9.02 5.46 -12.82
C CYS A 5 10.34 5.81 -12.11
N LYS A 6 11.38 5.00 -12.37
CA LYS A 6 12.72 5.13 -11.79
C LYS A 6 13.36 6.53 -11.94
N ASN A 7 12.95 7.28 -12.97
CA ASN A 7 13.44 8.64 -13.23
C ASN A 7 12.43 9.75 -12.91
N ALA A 8 11.24 9.39 -12.42
CA ALA A 8 10.27 10.38 -11.99
C ALA A 8 10.82 11.12 -10.76
N VAL A 9 10.76 12.44 -10.82
CA VAL A 9 11.18 13.35 -9.74
C VAL A 9 9.98 14.20 -9.38
N GLY A 10 9.76 14.44 -8.09
CA GLY A 10 8.64 15.21 -7.60
C GLY A 10 7.85 14.47 -6.54
N THR A 11 6.59 14.85 -6.35
CA THR A 11 5.68 14.24 -5.38
C THR A 11 4.49 13.63 -6.11
N TYR A 12 4.23 12.35 -5.87
CA TYR A 12 3.10 11.61 -6.44
C TYR A 12 2.16 11.18 -5.33
N ASN A 13 0.86 11.29 -5.61
CA ASN A 13 -0.18 10.96 -4.65
C ASN A 13 -0.93 9.71 -5.08
N LEU A 14 -1.07 8.75 -4.18
CA LEU A 14 -2.07 7.70 -4.28
C LEU A 14 -3.14 7.97 -3.23
N SER A 15 -4.35 8.28 -3.66
CA SER A 15 -5.42 8.73 -2.78
C SER A 15 -6.76 8.18 -3.28
N GLY A 16 -7.55 7.58 -2.39
CA GLY A 16 -8.86 7.04 -2.72
C GLY A 16 -8.84 5.70 -3.46
N LEU A 17 -7.71 4.99 -3.49
CA LEU A 17 -7.68 3.63 -3.99
C LEU A 17 -8.24 2.69 -2.92
N ILE A 18 -9.54 2.43 -2.97
CA ILE A 18 -10.27 1.62 -1.99
C ILE A 18 -10.58 0.24 -2.55
N ASN A 19 -10.38 -0.79 -1.73
CA ASN A 19 -10.60 -2.21 -2.03
C ASN A 19 -9.82 -2.68 -3.25
N PHE A 20 -8.55 -2.27 -3.36
CA PHE A 20 -7.69 -2.75 -4.42
C PHE A 20 -7.50 -4.27 -4.27
N THR A 21 -7.92 -5.02 -5.28
CA THR A 21 -7.84 -6.49 -5.36
C THR A 21 -7.12 -6.96 -6.63
N GLY A 22 -6.35 -6.07 -7.27
CA GLY A 22 -5.77 -6.25 -8.60
C GLY A 22 -4.58 -7.23 -8.67
N GLY A 23 -4.27 -7.96 -7.59
CA GLY A 23 -3.10 -8.82 -7.49
C GLY A 23 -1.81 -8.03 -7.24
N ASP A 24 -0.67 -8.61 -7.63
CA ASP A 24 0.63 -8.03 -7.29
C ASP A 24 0.90 -6.71 -8.02
N LEU A 25 1.34 -5.72 -7.26
CA LEU A 25 1.65 -4.37 -7.70
C LEU A 25 3.07 -4.01 -7.25
N ASP A 26 3.93 -3.63 -8.19
CA ASP A 26 5.27 -3.12 -7.89
C ASP A 26 5.42 -1.74 -8.52
N VAL A 27 5.71 -0.74 -7.69
CA VAL A 27 5.82 0.66 -8.08
C VAL A 27 7.19 1.18 -7.66
N ASN A 28 8.04 1.44 -8.67
CA ASN A 28 9.39 1.94 -8.44
C ASN A 28 9.50 3.43 -8.80
N MET A 29 9.78 4.25 -7.78
CA MET A 29 9.82 5.71 -7.78
C MET A 29 10.99 6.22 -6.93
N GLN A 30 12.16 5.58 -7.01
CA GLN A 30 13.31 5.82 -6.12
C GLN A 30 13.82 7.28 -6.02
N LYS A 31 13.43 8.16 -6.95
CA LYS A 31 13.78 9.59 -6.95
C LYS A 31 12.63 10.52 -6.56
N ALA A 32 11.45 9.96 -6.29
CA ALA A 32 10.24 10.72 -5.98
C ALA A 32 9.70 10.44 -4.59
N THR A 33 8.96 11.42 -4.08
CA THR A 33 8.18 11.30 -2.85
C THR A 33 6.81 10.70 -3.18
N LEU A 34 6.43 9.63 -2.48
CA LEU A 34 5.08 9.08 -2.51
C LEU A 34 4.29 9.59 -1.31
N ARG A 35 3.12 10.17 -1.55
CA ARG A 35 2.13 10.48 -0.51
C ARG A 35 0.96 9.50 -0.64
N LEU A 36 0.80 8.68 0.39
CA LEU A 36 -0.32 7.77 0.56
C LEU A 36 -1.43 8.50 1.31
N GLY A 37 -2.43 8.95 0.54
CA GLY A 37 -3.70 9.42 1.06
C GLY A 37 -3.84 10.93 1.22
N GLN A 38 -3.40 11.75 0.24
CA GLN A 38 -3.52 13.21 0.38
C GLN A 38 -4.96 13.71 0.67
N PHE A 39 -5.98 13.13 0.03
CA PHE A 39 -7.38 13.57 0.17
C PHE A 39 -8.29 12.51 0.78
N ASN A 40 -7.98 11.23 0.58
CA ASN A 40 -8.72 10.09 1.09
C ASN A 40 -7.75 8.92 1.31
N GLY A 41 -8.07 8.01 2.22
CA GLY A 41 -7.22 6.85 2.47
C GLY A 41 -7.20 5.84 1.32
N ASN A 42 -6.45 4.76 1.54
CA ASN A 42 -6.30 3.67 0.59
C ASN A 42 -6.53 2.33 1.29
N SER A 43 -6.97 1.33 0.55
CA SER A 43 -7.03 -0.04 1.06
C SER A 43 -6.61 -1.07 0.03
N PHE A 44 -5.79 -2.01 0.50
CA PHE A 44 -5.23 -3.10 -0.30
C PHE A 44 -5.72 -4.40 0.29
N THR A 45 -6.36 -5.23 -0.52
CA THR A 45 -6.92 -6.50 -0.05
C THR A 45 -6.80 -7.58 -1.12
N SER A 46 -7.08 -8.80 -0.72
CA SER A 46 -7.06 -9.97 -1.57
C SER A 46 -8.43 -10.65 -1.51
N PHE A 47 -8.76 -11.45 -2.53
CA PHE A 47 -9.88 -12.38 -2.42
C PHE A 47 -9.36 -13.78 -2.25
N LYS A 48 -9.95 -14.51 -1.30
CA LYS A 48 -9.75 -15.95 -1.18
C LYS A 48 -10.23 -16.64 -2.44
N ASP A 49 -9.32 -17.41 -3.04
CA ASP A 49 -9.56 -18.29 -4.18
C ASP A 49 -9.04 -19.69 -3.85
N SER A 50 -9.17 -20.64 -4.77
CA SER A 50 -8.75 -22.03 -4.54
C SER A 50 -7.25 -22.21 -4.32
N ALA A 51 -6.44 -21.17 -4.59
CA ALA A 51 -5.00 -21.18 -4.44
C ALA A 51 -4.54 -20.34 -3.23
N ASP A 52 -5.47 -19.78 -2.44
CA ASP A 52 -5.20 -18.97 -1.25
C ASP A 52 -4.11 -17.91 -1.49
N ARG A 53 -4.13 -17.27 -2.66
CA ARG A 53 -3.07 -16.36 -3.07
C ARG A 53 -2.94 -15.17 -2.12
N THR A 54 -1.69 -14.75 -1.91
CA THR A 54 -1.33 -13.51 -1.24
C THR A 54 -1.18 -12.39 -2.26
N THR A 55 -1.83 -11.25 -2.03
CA THR A 55 -1.59 -10.02 -2.80
C THR A 55 -0.34 -9.31 -2.26
N ARG A 56 0.63 -9.01 -3.13
CA ARG A 56 1.85 -8.28 -2.76
C ARG A 56 1.86 -6.90 -3.40
N VAL A 57 1.84 -5.86 -2.58
CA VAL A 57 1.91 -4.47 -3.02
C VAL A 57 3.23 -3.89 -2.54
N ASN A 58 4.07 -3.44 -3.46
CA ASN A 58 5.39 -2.91 -3.18
C ASN A 58 5.50 -1.47 -3.70
N PHE A 59 5.91 -0.56 -2.83
CA PHE A 59 6.32 0.79 -3.20
C PHE A 59 7.80 0.96 -2.84
N ASP A 60 8.64 1.31 -3.83
CA ASP A 60 10.04 1.69 -3.64
C ASP A 60 10.19 3.17 -4.03
N ALA A 61 10.27 4.06 -3.04
CA ALA A 61 10.26 5.51 -3.25
C ALA A 61 11.41 6.22 -2.53
N LYS A 62 11.66 7.49 -2.85
CA LYS A 62 12.63 8.31 -2.12
C LYS A 62 12.15 8.55 -0.69
N ASN A 63 10.97 9.14 -0.56
CA ASN A 63 10.26 9.35 0.71
C ASN A 63 8.87 8.72 0.60
N ILE A 64 8.34 8.20 1.70
CA ILE A 64 6.93 7.79 1.79
C ILE A 64 6.27 8.57 2.93
N LEU A 65 5.18 9.26 2.62
CA LEU A 65 4.36 9.97 3.60
C LEU A 65 2.98 9.31 3.65
N ILE A 66 2.54 8.95 4.83
CA ILE A 66 1.22 8.37 5.09
C ILE A 66 0.37 9.49 5.70
N ASP A 67 -0.48 10.10 4.88
CA ASP A 67 -1.20 11.32 5.23
C ASP A 67 -2.65 11.06 5.68
N ASN A 68 -3.15 9.84 5.50
CA ASN A 68 -4.51 9.43 5.80
C ASN A 68 -4.55 7.92 6.04
N PHE A 69 -5.73 7.32 6.16
CA PHE A 69 -5.85 5.91 6.49
C PHE A 69 -5.27 5.00 5.41
N VAL A 70 -4.61 3.92 5.84
CA VAL A 70 -4.20 2.80 5.00
C VAL A 70 -4.67 1.51 5.65
N GLU A 71 -5.60 0.83 4.99
CA GLU A 71 -6.10 -0.46 5.45
C GLU A 71 -5.47 -1.61 4.67
N ILE A 72 -5.01 -2.65 5.36
CA ILE A 72 -4.37 -3.81 4.75
C ILE A 72 -5.19 -5.06 5.05
N ASN A 73 -5.56 -5.78 3.99
CA ASN A 73 -6.44 -6.94 3.98
C ASN A 73 -7.84 -6.68 4.56
N ASN A 74 -8.36 -5.47 4.37
CA ASN A 74 -9.69 -5.08 4.83
C ASN A 74 -10.79 -5.93 4.17
N ARG A 75 -11.96 -5.97 4.82
CA ARG A 75 -13.12 -6.67 4.30
C ARG A 75 -13.80 -5.87 3.19
N VAL A 76 -14.04 -6.52 2.05
CA VAL A 76 -14.78 -5.91 0.94
C VAL A 76 -16.29 -6.17 1.09
N GLY A 77 -17.08 -5.11 1.28
CA GLY A 77 -18.54 -5.15 1.37
C GLY A 77 -19.08 -5.64 2.73
N SER A 78 -20.40 -5.72 2.89
CA SER A 78 -21.09 -6.10 4.15
C SER A 78 -21.72 -7.50 4.15
N GLY A 79 -21.72 -8.24 3.03
CA GLY A 79 -22.37 -9.57 2.91
C GLY A 79 -21.47 -10.82 3.01
N ALA A 80 -22.04 -12.00 2.77
CA ALA A 80 -21.36 -13.31 2.76
C ALA A 80 -20.43 -13.55 1.55
N GLY A 81 -19.92 -12.47 0.95
CA GLY A 81 -19.05 -12.52 -0.22
C GLY A 81 -17.70 -13.19 0.05
N ARG A 82 -16.84 -13.24 -0.97
CA ARG A 82 -15.51 -13.86 -0.87
C ARG A 82 -14.73 -13.23 0.29
N LYS A 83 -14.28 -14.08 1.22
CA LYS A 83 -13.43 -13.67 2.34
C LYS A 83 -12.09 -13.14 1.81
N ALA A 84 -11.46 -12.26 2.58
CA ALA A 84 -10.08 -11.90 2.30
C ALA A 84 -9.15 -13.11 2.48
N SER A 85 -8.07 -13.18 1.70
CA SER A 85 -7.00 -14.16 1.88
C SER A 85 -5.89 -13.51 2.72
N SER A 86 -4.77 -13.16 2.11
CA SER A 86 -3.65 -12.47 2.75
C SER A 86 -3.13 -11.35 1.85
N THR A 87 -2.64 -10.27 2.47
CA THR A 87 -2.05 -9.13 1.76
C THR A 87 -0.76 -8.71 2.44
N VAL A 88 0.30 -8.54 1.65
CA VAL A 88 1.58 -7.98 2.08
C VAL A 88 1.73 -6.62 1.43
N LEU A 89 1.79 -5.56 2.23
CA LEU A 89 2.20 -4.23 1.79
C LEU A 89 3.66 -3.99 2.20
N THR A 90 4.52 -3.68 1.24
CA THR A 90 5.91 -3.29 1.47
C THR A 90 6.08 -1.83 1.11
N LEU A 91 6.42 -1.02 2.10
CA LEU A 91 6.82 0.37 1.93
C LEU A 91 8.33 0.45 2.09
N LYS A 92 9.02 0.68 0.97
CA LYS A 92 10.47 0.84 0.93
C LYS A 92 10.82 2.28 0.60
N SER A 93 11.64 2.88 1.44
CA SER A 93 12.12 4.25 1.28
C SER A 93 13.63 4.33 1.38
N SER A 94 14.24 5.10 0.48
CA SER A 94 15.68 5.40 0.54
C SER A 94 16.06 6.54 1.49
N GLU A 95 15.07 7.27 2.05
CA GLU A 95 15.30 8.30 3.05
C GLU A 95 14.47 8.07 4.32
N LYS A 96 13.14 8.18 4.23
CA LYS A 96 12.24 8.03 5.38
C LYS A 96 10.80 7.66 5.00
N ILE A 97 10.17 6.96 5.93
CA ILE A 97 8.73 6.73 5.99
C ILE A 97 8.20 7.55 7.16
N THR A 98 7.23 8.44 6.90
CA THR A 98 6.63 9.31 7.92
C THR A 98 5.12 9.25 7.83
N SER A 99 4.45 9.64 8.92
CA SER A 99 3.00 9.63 9.02
C SER A 99 2.50 10.93 9.64
N ARG A 100 1.32 11.40 9.21
CA ARG A 100 0.63 12.54 9.81
C ARG A 100 -0.11 12.11 11.08
N GLU A 101 -0.31 13.03 12.02
CA GLU A 101 -0.99 12.80 13.30
C GLU A 101 -2.31 12.02 13.21
N ASN A 102 -3.14 12.27 12.18
CA ASN A 102 -4.45 11.65 12.02
C ASN A 102 -4.47 10.49 11.01
N ALA A 103 -3.31 10.03 10.55
CA ALA A 103 -3.24 8.87 9.68
C ALA A 103 -3.36 7.59 10.50
N GLU A 104 -4.24 6.69 10.07
CA GLU A 104 -4.43 5.38 10.70
C GLU A 104 -3.87 4.29 9.79
N ILE A 105 -3.16 3.32 10.35
CA ILE A 105 -2.73 2.14 9.61
C ILE A 105 -3.38 0.93 10.28
N SER A 106 -4.35 0.33 9.59
CA SER A 106 -5.17 -0.76 10.13
C SER A 106 -4.80 -2.06 9.44
N LEU A 107 -4.31 -3.03 10.21
CA LEU A 107 -3.97 -4.37 9.73
C LEU A 107 -5.05 -5.35 10.16
N TYR A 108 -5.70 -5.98 9.19
CA TYR A 108 -6.70 -7.02 9.44
C TYR A 108 -6.07 -8.42 9.39
N ASP A 109 -6.85 -9.46 9.73
CA ASP A 109 -6.39 -10.85 9.66
C ASP A 109 -5.76 -11.16 8.29
N GLY A 110 -4.60 -11.83 8.26
CA GLY A 110 -3.84 -12.11 7.03
C GLY A 110 -3.06 -10.92 6.44
N ALA A 111 -3.02 -9.76 7.10
CA ALA A 111 -2.22 -8.61 6.68
C ALA A 111 -0.79 -8.65 7.21
N THR A 112 0.16 -8.23 6.36
CA THR A 112 1.53 -7.93 6.74
C THR A 112 1.93 -6.56 6.20
N LEU A 113 2.57 -5.75 7.04
CA LEU A 113 3.20 -4.49 6.65
C LEU A 113 4.72 -4.59 6.84
N ASN A 114 5.47 -4.46 5.76
CA ASN A 114 6.92 -4.36 5.79
C ASN A 114 7.33 -2.88 5.61
N LEU A 115 8.11 -2.36 6.55
CA LEU A 115 8.71 -1.03 6.47
C LEU A 115 10.22 -1.19 6.28
N VAL A 116 10.73 -0.76 5.13
CA VAL A 116 12.16 -0.82 4.81
C VAL A 116 12.63 0.60 4.55
N SER A 117 13.20 1.25 5.56
CA SER A 117 13.74 2.60 5.42
C SER A 117 15.23 2.58 5.64
N SER A 118 15.99 3.10 4.68
CA SER A 118 17.42 3.36 4.85
C SER A 118 17.58 4.82 5.27
N SER A 119 17.63 5.09 6.57
CA SER A 119 18.10 6.38 7.06
C SER A 119 19.62 6.34 7.14
N ASN A 120 20.30 6.94 6.16
CA ASN A 120 21.72 7.29 6.32
C ASN A 120 21.87 8.46 7.29
#